data_AF-A0A925GWD8-F1
#
_entry.id   AF-A0A925GWD8-F1
#
_cell.length_a   1.000
_cell.length_b   1.000
_cell.length_c   1.000
_cell.angle_alpha   90.00
_cell.angle_beta   90.00
_cell.angle_gamma   90.00
#
_symmetry.space_group_name_H-M   'P 1'
#
loop_
_entity.id
_entity.type
_entity.pdbx_description
1 polymer ?
#
loop_
_entity_poly.entity_id
_entity_poly.type
_entity_poly.pdbx_seq_one_letter_code
_entity_poly.pdbx_strand_id
1 'polypeptide(L)'
;MENSVVLTFELGSEMGTQEERNQIHAFEEELIREFDVTGAGMFDGDEFGNGACTVFCYGDSLTLLWEAVERCLSTMALPRYVVVKRSEDETIISD
;
A
#
# COMPACT_ATOMS: atom_id res chain seq x y z
N MET A 1 -1.70 -16.30 -10.89
CA MET A 1 -0.73 -16.02 -9.83
C MET A 1 -0.86 -14.54 -9.59
N GLU A 2 -1.29 -14.14 -8.40
CA GLU A 2 -1.60 -12.75 -8.07
C GLU A 2 -0.39 -12.17 -7.31
N ASN A 3 0.16 -11.08 -7.80
CA ASN A 3 1.21 -10.35 -7.09
C ASN A 3 0.56 -9.46 -6.04
N SER A 4 1.28 -9.21 -4.94
CA SER A 4 0.81 -8.30 -3.91
C SER A 4 1.86 -7.25 -3.53
N VAL A 5 1.37 -6.07 -3.22
CA VAL A 5 2.12 -4.99 -2.60
C VAL A 5 1.43 -4.67 -1.29
N VAL A 6 2.18 -4.79 -0.20
CA VAL A 6 1.73 -4.49 1.15
C VAL A 6 2.48 -3.26 1.62
N LEU A 7 1.75 -2.24 2.05
CA LEU A 7 2.34 -1.02 2.61
C LEU A 7 2.01 -0.95 4.09
N THR A 8 3.00 -0.71 4.94
CA THR A 8 2.80 -0.49 6.37
C THR A 8 3.22 0.92 6.72
N PHE A 9 2.27 1.73 7.20
CA PHE A 9 2.45 3.09 7.68
C PHE A 9 2.60 3.09 9.20
N GLU A 10 3.63 3.73 9.74
CA GLU A 10 3.78 3.95 11.18
C GLU A 10 2.80 5.05 11.65
N LEU A 11 2.09 4.81 12.73
CA LEU A 11 1.11 5.73 13.31
C LEU A 11 1.59 6.25 14.67
N GLY A 12 1.23 7.49 15.00
CA GLY A 12 1.58 8.11 16.29
C GLY A 12 0.82 7.56 17.51
N SER A 13 -0.16 6.68 17.30
CA SER A 13 -0.92 6.00 18.37
C SER A 13 -1.46 4.65 17.88
N GLU A 14 -2.01 3.83 18.78
CA GLU A 14 -2.48 2.46 18.47
C GLU A 14 -3.35 2.38 17.20
N MET A 15 -4.24 3.35 17.01
CA MET A 15 -5.14 3.46 15.85
C MET A 15 -4.83 4.66 14.95
N GLY A 16 -3.72 5.37 15.21
CA GLY A 16 -3.42 6.65 14.58
C GLY A 16 -4.31 7.80 15.02
N THR A 17 -3.82 9.00 14.77
CA THR A 17 -4.56 10.25 14.95
C THR A 17 -5.64 10.40 13.87
N GLN A 18 -6.58 11.32 14.05
CA GLN A 18 -7.56 11.62 13.01
C GLN A 18 -6.89 12.11 11.72
N GLU A 19 -5.81 12.89 11.84
CA GLU A 19 -5.07 13.42 10.69
C GLU A 19 -4.39 12.29 9.90
N GLU A 20 -3.68 11.38 10.58
CA GLU A 20 -3.03 10.23 9.94
C GLU A 20 -4.04 9.33 9.23
N ARG A 21 -5.18 9.05 9.88
CA ARG A 21 -6.27 8.27 9.26
C ARG A 21 -6.84 8.97 8.04
N ASN A 22 -7.04 10.29 8.08
CA ASN A 22 -7.51 11.05 6.92
C ASN A 22 -6.49 11.02 5.76
N GLN A 23 -5.19 11.10 6.07
CA GLN A 23 -4.14 10.99 5.06
C GLN A 23 -4.09 9.61 4.41
N ILE A 24 -4.26 8.55 5.21
CA ILE A 24 -4.31 7.17 4.72
C ILE A 24 -5.56 6.93 3.88
N HIS A 25 -6.75 7.34 4.32
CA HIS A 25 -7.96 7.21 3.50
C HIS A 25 -7.85 8.01 2.17
N ALA A 26 -7.23 9.19 2.19
CA ALA A 26 -6.98 9.94 0.97
C ALA A 26 -6.03 9.18 0.02
N PHE A 27 -5.01 8.51 0.56
CA PHE A 27 -4.11 7.64 -0.19
C PHE A 27 -4.84 6.43 -0.78
N GLU A 28 -5.72 5.78 -0.02
CA GLU A 28 -6.56 4.67 -0.50
C GLU A 28 -7.48 5.09 -1.65
N GLU A 29 -8.15 6.25 -1.52
CA GLU A 29 -8.99 6.78 -2.60
C GLU A 29 -8.18 7.02 -3.89
N GLU A 30 -6.96 7.53 -3.76
CA GLU A 30 -6.10 7.79 -4.92
C GLU A 30 -5.56 6.49 -5.53
N LEU A 31 -5.24 5.49 -4.70
CA LEU A 31 -4.88 4.15 -5.18
C LEU A 31 -6.02 3.52 -5.97
N ILE A 32 -7.24 3.56 -5.44
CA ILE A 32 -8.42 3.01 -6.12
C ILE A 32 -8.61 3.69 -7.48
N ARG A 33 -8.52 5.03 -7.54
CA ARG A 33 -8.62 5.78 -8.80
C ARG A 33 -7.51 5.42 -9.78
N GLU A 34 -6.26 5.36 -9.34
CA GLU A 34 -5.14 5.03 -10.20
C GLU A 34 -5.27 3.61 -10.75
N PHE A 35 -5.70 2.66 -9.92
CA PHE A 35 -5.97 1.28 -10.33
C PHE A 35 -7.13 1.18 -11.32
N ASP A 36 -8.22 1.92 -11.11
CA ASP A 36 -9.35 1.99 -12.04
C ASP A 36 -8.94 2.57 -13.42
N VAL A 37 -8.04 3.55 -13.43
CA VAL A 37 -7.56 4.20 -14.67
C VAL A 37 -6.56 3.33 -15.42
N THR A 38 -5.62 2.72 -14.70
CA THR A 38 -4.48 2.00 -15.30
C THR A 38 -4.73 0.51 -15.48
N GLY A 39 -5.68 -0.08 -14.75
CA GLY A 39 -5.87 -1.52 -14.65
C GLY A 39 -4.68 -2.24 -14.01
N ALA A 40 -3.84 -1.54 -13.24
CA ALA A 40 -2.61 -2.09 -12.68
C ALA A 40 -2.85 -3.09 -11.54
N GLY A 41 -4.03 -3.06 -10.91
CA GLY A 41 -4.38 -3.94 -9.80
C GLY A 41 -5.69 -3.54 -9.11
N MET A 42 -5.81 -3.93 -7.85
CA MET A 42 -6.92 -3.60 -6.97
C MET A 42 -6.42 -3.31 -5.54
N PHE A 43 -7.11 -2.40 -4.87
CA PHE A 43 -7.01 -2.24 -3.42
C PHE A 43 -7.97 -3.23 -2.75
N ASP A 44 -7.47 -4.02 -1.82
CA ASP A 44 -8.24 -5.07 -1.13
C ASP A 44 -8.70 -4.61 0.27
N GLY A 45 -7.90 -3.79 0.94
CA GLY A 45 -8.27 -3.21 2.23
C GLY A 45 -7.10 -2.68 3.03
N ASP A 46 -7.43 -2.19 4.22
CA ASP A 46 -6.52 -1.66 5.22
C ASP A 46 -6.77 -2.29 6.61
N GLU A 47 -5.71 -2.34 7.41
CA GLU A 47 -5.76 -2.80 8.79
C GLU A 47 -5.07 -1.79 9.71
N PHE A 48 -5.85 -1.08 10.52
CA PHE A 48 -5.35 -0.22 11.59
C PHE A 48 -5.16 -1.00 12.90
N GLY A 49 -4.01 -0.81 13.54
CA GLY A 49 -3.75 -1.35 14.87
C GLY A 49 -2.25 -1.43 15.19
N ASN A 50 -1.93 -1.67 16.46
CA ASN A 50 -0.54 -1.82 16.93
C ASN A 50 0.38 -0.62 16.59
N GLY A 51 -0.18 0.58 16.41
CA GLY A 51 0.60 1.74 16.01
C GLY A 51 1.00 1.74 14.53
N ALA A 52 0.27 1.01 13.69
CA ALA A 52 0.48 0.98 12.26
C ALA A 52 -0.85 0.88 11.48
N CYS A 53 -0.79 1.23 10.19
CA CYS A 53 -1.82 0.90 9.22
C CYS A 53 -1.19 0.06 8.11
N THR A 54 -1.76 -1.10 7.81
CA THR A 54 -1.28 -1.95 6.71
C THR A 54 -2.30 -1.95 5.58
N VAL A 55 -1.88 -1.52 4.39
CA VAL A 55 -2.67 -1.49 3.16
C VAL A 55 -2.27 -2.65 2.26
N PHE A 56 -3.26 -3.33 1.71
CA PHE A 56 -3.10 -4.50 0.84
C PHE A 56 -3.57 -4.20 -0.58
N CYS A 57 -2.66 -4.39 -1.55
CA CYS A 57 -2.95 -4.25 -2.98
C CYS A 57 -2.55 -5.52 -3.73
N TYR A 58 -3.33 -5.89 -4.74
CA TYR A 58 -3.11 -7.09 -5.55
C TYR A 58 -3.19 -6.78 -7.05
N GLY A 59 -2.49 -7.56 -7.88
CA GLY A 59 -2.55 -7.40 -9.33
C GLY A 59 -1.74 -8.45 -10.09
N ASP A 60 -2.01 -8.55 -11.39
CA ASP A 60 -1.36 -9.55 -12.26
C ASP A 60 0.12 -9.24 -12.52
N SER A 61 0.55 -7.99 -12.36
CA SER A 61 1.93 -7.55 -12.61
C SER A 61 2.47 -6.76 -11.44
N LEU A 62 3.47 -7.31 -10.75
CA LEU A 62 4.13 -6.63 -9.62
C LEU A 62 4.75 -5.28 -10.04
N THR A 63 5.26 -5.19 -11.27
CA THR A 63 5.84 -3.95 -11.80
C THR A 63 4.77 -2.88 -11.96
N LEU A 64 3.67 -3.19 -12.65
CA LEU A 64 2.58 -2.21 -12.86
C LEU A 64 1.93 -1.82 -11.54
N LEU A 65 1.69 -2.80 -10.67
CA LEU A 65 1.15 -2.60 -9.33
C LEU A 65 2.03 -1.65 -8.51
N TRP A 66 3.36 -1.89 -8.52
CA TRP A 66 4.29 -1.01 -7.82
C TRP A 66 4.38 0.39 -8.43
N GLU A 67 4.44 0.52 -9.76
CA GLU A 67 4.53 1.84 -10.41
C GLU A 67 3.33 2.73 -10.09
N ALA A 68 2.13 2.15 -10.04
CA ALA A 68 0.92 2.86 -9.61
C ALA A 68 1.01 3.28 -8.14
N VAL A 69 1.38 2.35 -7.24
CA VAL A 69 1.54 2.64 -5.80
C VAL A 69 2.61 3.71 -5.55
N GLU A 70 3.77 3.60 -6.20
CA GLU A 70 4.88 4.54 -6.08
C GLU A 70 4.49 5.95 -6.54
N ARG A 71 3.68 6.05 -7.61
CA ARG A 71 3.15 7.32 -8.07
C ARG A 71 2.27 7.97 -7.00
N CYS A 72 1.34 7.23 -6.41
CA CYS A 72 0.49 7.74 -5.33
C CYS A 72 1.33 8.17 -4.12
N LEU A 73 2.28 7.34 -3.68
CA LEU A 73 3.19 7.66 -2.58
C LEU A 73 3.98 8.96 -2.82
N SER A 74 4.45 9.19 -4.05
CA SER A 74 5.23 10.39 -4.38
C SER A 74 4.44 11.70 -4.31
N THR A 75 3.11 11.62 -4.39
CA THR A 75 2.22 12.79 -4.40
C THR A 75 1.73 13.20 -3.02
N MET A 76 1.99 12.39 -1.99
CA MET A 76 1.41 12.56 -0.66
C MET A 76 2.46 12.70 0.43
N ALA A 77 2.18 13.60 1.39
CA ALA A 77 2.97 13.73 2.61
C ALA A 77 2.48 12.69 3.64
N LEU A 78 2.84 11.43 3.42
CA LEU A 78 2.43 10.31 4.28
C LEU A 78 3.35 10.15 5.49
N PRO A 79 2.85 9.54 6.58
CA PRO A 79 3.70 9.06 7.68
C PRO A 79 4.76 8.07 7.18
N ARG A 80 5.79 7.80 8.01
CA ARG A 80 6.86 6.86 7.64
C ARG A 80 6.24 5.52 7.25
N TYR A 81 6.70 4.97 6.13
CA TYR A 81 6.16 3.73 5.61
C TYR A 81 7.26 2.75 5.24
N VAL A 82 6.89 1.47 5.30
CA VAL A 82 7.68 0.34 4.79
C VAL A 82 6.84 -0.33 3.71
N VAL A 83 7.46 -0.63 2.57
CA VAL A 83 6.82 -1.37 1.49
C VAL A 83 7.36 -2.79 1.46
N VAL A 84 6.46 -3.76 1.55
CA VAL A 84 6.74 -5.17 1.36
C VAL A 84 6.08 -5.63 0.07
N LYS A 85 6.90 -6.01 -0.91
CA LYS A 85 6.42 -6.60 -2.17
C LYS A 85 6.48 -8.12 -2.05
N ARG A 86 5.42 -8.82 -2.46
CA ARG A 86 5.40 -10.29 -2.52
C ARG A 86 4.89 -10.74 -3.87
N SER A 87 5.75 -11.37 -4.65
CA SER A 87 5.37 -12.31 -5.71
C SER A 87 5.20 -13.69 -5.08
N GLU A 88 4.18 -14.45 -5.47
CA GLU A 88 4.08 -15.87 -5.06
C GLU A 88 5.18 -16.76 -5.69
N ASP A 89 6.11 -16.18 -6.45
CA ASP A 89 7.31 -16.88 -6.94
C ASP A 89 8.56 -16.23 -6.33
N GLU A 90 9.37 -17.08 -5.70
CA GLU A 90 10.66 -16.87 -5.02
C GLU A 90 10.66 -16.25 -3.61
N THR A 91 10.62 -17.16 -2.63
CA THR A 91 11.43 -17.05 -1.40
C THR A 91 12.90 -16.81 -1.79
N ILE A 92 13.32 -15.56 -1.92
CA ILE A 92 14.74 -15.23 -1.91
C ILE A 92 15.19 -15.24 -0.45
N ILE A 93 15.72 -16.38 -0.01
CA ILE A 93 16.61 -16.41 1.14
C ILE A 93 17.90 -15.73 0.66
N SER A 94 18.20 -14.55 1.18
CA SER A 94 19.57 -14.02 1.09
C SER A 94 20.36 -14.60 2.27
N ASP A 95 21.36 -15.42 1.95
CA ASP A 95 22.48 -15.79 2.83
C ASP A 95 23.32 -14.56 3.21
#